data_AF-A0A6L7HYW2-F1
#
_entry.id   AF-A0A6L7HYW2-F1
#
_cell.length_a   1.000
_cell.length_b   1.000
_cell.length_c   1.000
_cell.angle_alpha   90.00
_cell.angle_beta   90.00
_cell.angle_gamma   90.00
#
_symmetry.space_group_name_H-M   'P 1'
#
loop_
_entity.id
_entity.type
_entity.pdbx_description
1 polymer ?
#
loop_
_entity_poly.entity_id
_entity_poly.type
_entity_poly.pdbx_seq_one_letter_code
_entity_poly.pdbx_strand_id
1 'polypeptide(L)'
;MEELSSEVPQEGGIIKKLITGKLGLVDTFWGAYFLGGILFNVIIKALQDVSALFIFNMSYAVYILVVCIGVWKAASLYQGKVYWAILAKITAAISIVNSLVMLFALPMAIMDI
;
A
#
# COMPACT_ATOMS: atom_id res chain seq x y z
N MET A 1 44.03 -5.57 -21.05
CA MET A 1 43.31 -4.30 -20.82
C MET A 1 41.90 -4.68 -20.44
N GLU A 2 41.57 -4.49 -19.17
CA GLU A 2 40.23 -4.65 -18.59
C GLU A 2 39.17 -3.89 -19.38
N GLU A 3 38.14 -4.60 -19.84
CA GLU A 3 36.82 -4.02 -20.07
C GLU A 3 35.88 -4.78 -19.13
N LEU A 4 35.98 -4.44 -17.85
CA LEU A 4 35.09 -4.89 -16.79
C LEU A 4 33.73 -4.24 -17.08
N SER A 5 32.92 -4.89 -17.91
CA SER A 5 31.54 -4.48 -18.15
C SER A 5 30.79 -4.57 -16.83
N SER A 6 30.72 -3.44 -16.13
CA SER A 6 29.85 -3.26 -14.98
C SER A 6 28.42 -3.42 -15.50
N GLU A 7 27.91 -4.65 -15.48
CA GLU A 7 26.48 -4.90 -15.50
C GLU A 7 25.93 -4.25 -14.24
N VAL A 8 25.56 -2.97 -14.35
CA VAL A 8 24.67 -2.32 -13.41
C VAL A 8 23.46 -3.24 -13.37
N PRO A 9 23.18 -3.94 -12.26
CA PRO A 9 21.99 -4.77 -12.20
C PRO A 9 20.86 -3.79 -12.45
N GLN A 10 20.12 -4.01 -13.54
CA GLN A 10 18.85 -3.34 -13.79
C GLN A 10 17.94 -3.72 -12.63
N GLU A 11 18.09 -2.99 -11.53
CA GLU A 11 17.32 -3.11 -10.31
C GLU A 11 15.90 -2.77 -10.73
N GLY A 12 15.12 -3.79 -11.09
CA GLY A 12 13.72 -3.64 -11.45
C GLY A 12 13.07 -2.72 -10.42
N GLY A 13 12.53 -1.59 -10.91
CA GLY A 13 12.24 -0.41 -10.11
C GLY A 13 11.54 -0.70 -8.79
N ILE A 14 11.64 0.21 -7.83
CA ILE A 14 11.19 0.07 -6.44
C ILE A 14 9.81 -0.62 -6.32
N ILE A 15 8.89 -0.32 -7.25
CA ILE A 15 7.56 -0.94 -7.39
C ILE A 15 7.63 -2.47 -7.66
N LYS A 16 8.50 -2.92 -8.56
CA LYS A 16 8.76 -4.34 -8.87
C LYS A 16 9.33 -5.06 -7.66
N LYS A 17 10.27 -4.46 -6.93
CA LYS A 17 10.82 -4.98 -5.65
C LYS A 17 9.76 -5.05 -4.54
N LEU A 18 8.82 -4.09 -4.52
CA LEU A 18 7.64 -4.06 -3.64
C LEU A 18 6.69 -5.23 -3.95
N ILE A 19 6.35 -5.41 -5.22
CA ILE A 19 5.44 -6.48 -5.69
C ILE A 19 6.07 -7.88 -5.57
N THR A 20 7.40 -8.00 -5.61
CA THR A 20 8.09 -9.27 -5.35
C THR A 20 8.21 -9.59 -3.86
N GLY A 21 7.90 -8.66 -2.95
CA GLY A 21 8.06 -8.88 -1.50
C GLY A 21 9.51 -9.02 -1.06
N LYS A 22 10.47 -8.58 -1.89
CA LYS A 22 11.90 -8.49 -1.56
C LYS A 22 12.22 -7.24 -0.75
N LEU A 23 11.33 -6.24 -0.77
CA LEU A 23 11.34 -5.18 0.23
C LEU A 23 10.88 -5.78 1.56
N GLY A 24 11.67 -5.58 2.61
CA GLY A 24 11.40 -6.19 3.90
C GLY A 24 9.99 -5.86 4.41
N LEU A 25 9.48 -6.70 5.30
CA LEU A 25 8.18 -6.47 5.94
C LEU A 25 8.09 -5.06 6.54
N VAL A 26 9.18 -4.62 7.19
CA VAL A 26 9.27 -3.30 7.82
C VAL A 26 9.15 -2.18 6.80
N ASP A 27 9.90 -2.22 5.70
CA ASP A 27 9.86 -1.15 4.67
C ASP A 27 8.49 -1.07 3.98
N THR A 28 7.89 -2.24 3.71
CA THR A 28 6.59 -2.31 3.03
C THR A 28 5.45 -1.88 3.96
N PHE A 29 5.50 -2.29 5.23
CA PHE A 29 4.46 -1.97 6.21
C PHE A 29 4.60 -0.57 6.80
N TRP A 30 5.80 -0.16 7.23
CA TRP A 30 6.00 1.17 7.79
C TRP A 30 6.13 2.24 6.72
N GLY A 31 6.83 1.96 5.63
CA GLY A 31 7.02 2.93 4.55
C GLY A 31 5.77 3.08 3.69
N ALA A 32 5.44 2.05 2.90
CA ALA A 32 4.33 2.16 1.94
C ALA A 32 2.97 2.21 2.65
N TYR A 33 2.72 1.32 3.60
CA TYR A 33 1.41 1.26 4.24
C TYR A 33 1.19 2.38 5.27
N PHE A 34 2.05 2.50 6.28
CA PHE A 34 1.85 3.48 7.36
C PHE A 34 2.15 4.91 6.91
N LEU A 35 3.34 5.17 6.35
CA LEU A 35 3.75 6.50 5.90
C LEU A 35 2.90 6.99 4.73
N GLY A 36 2.64 6.11 3.75
CA GLY A 36 1.71 6.41 2.66
C GLY A 36 0.29 6.71 3.15
N GLY A 37 -0.22 5.91 4.09
CA GLY A 37 -1.54 6.12 4.70
C GLY A 37 -1.68 7.46 5.43
N ILE A 38 -0.63 7.88 6.16
CA ILE A 38 -0.59 9.19 6.84
C ILE A 38 -0.57 10.32 5.81
N LEU A 39 0.29 10.25 4.80
CA LEU A 39 0.37 11.25 3.73
C LEU A 39 -0.97 11.46 3.05
N PHE A 40 -1.64 10.38 2.64
CA PHE A 40 -2.97 10.45 2.05
C PHE A 40 -4.01 11.03 3.03
N ASN A 41 -4.00 10.63 4.30
CA ASN A 41 -4.93 11.17 5.29
C ASN A 41 -4.76 12.68 5.50
N VAL A 42 -3.52 13.17 5.56
CA VAL A 42 -3.24 14.60 5.71
C VAL A 42 -3.75 15.38 4.51
N ILE A 43 -3.52 14.88 3.29
CA ILE A 43 -4.03 15.50 2.07
C ILE A 43 -5.56 15.51 2.06
N ILE A 44 -6.19 14.36 2.34
CA ILE A 44 -7.65 14.24 2.38
C ILE A 44 -8.24 15.22 3.41
N LYS A 45 -7.66 15.34 4.61
CA LYS A 45 -8.15 16.29 5.63
C LYS A 45 -7.95 17.76 5.25
N ALA A 46 -6.97 18.07 4.41
CA ALA A 46 -6.74 19.43 3.92
C ALA A 46 -7.70 19.82 2.78
N LEU A 47 -8.32 18.83 2.12
CA LEU A 47 -9.31 19.07 1.07
C LEU A 47 -10.66 19.46 1.70
N GLN A 48 -11.19 20.61 1.30
CA GLN A 48 -12.51 21.09 1.71
C GLN A 48 -13.59 20.83 0.64
N ASP A 49 -13.19 20.55 -0.60
CA ASP A 49 -14.09 20.28 -1.71
C ASP A 49 -14.54 18.80 -1.71
N VAL A 50 -15.87 18.60 -1.72
CA VAL A 50 -16.52 17.28 -1.72
C VAL A 50 -16.15 16.45 -2.95
N SER A 51 -16.05 17.06 -4.14
CA SER A 51 -15.67 16.36 -5.37
C SER A 51 -14.21 15.92 -5.33
N ALA A 52 -13.31 16.79 -4.86
CA ALA A 52 -11.90 16.46 -4.68
C ALA A 52 -11.71 15.36 -3.61
N LEU A 53 -12.44 15.45 -2.50
CA LEU A 53 -12.45 14.43 -1.44
C LEU A 53 -12.87 13.07 -1.99
N PHE A 54 -13.91 13.00 -2.82
CA PHE A 54 -14.38 11.76 -3.41
C PHE A 54 -13.30 11.10 -4.30
N ILE A 55 -12.71 11.88 -5.20
CA ILE A 55 -11.67 11.40 -6.13
C ILE A 55 -10.42 10.93 -5.38
N PHE A 56 -9.97 11.68 -4.37
CA PHE A 56 -8.81 11.31 -3.57
C PHE A 56 -9.07 10.08 -2.70
N ASN A 57 -10.26 9.94 -2.11
CA ASN A 57 -10.63 8.74 -1.35
C ASN A 57 -10.69 7.49 -2.25
N MET A 58 -11.23 7.60 -3.46
CA MET A 58 -11.19 6.53 -4.47
C MET A 58 -9.75 6.14 -4.82
N SER A 59 -8.91 7.13 -5.09
CA SER A 59 -7.50 6.91 -5.41
C SER A 59 -6.75 6.24 -4.25
N TYR A 60 -7.04 6.66 -3.02
CA TYR A 60 -6.48 6.06 -1.81
C TYR A 60 -6.93 4.60 -1.62
N ALA A 61 -8.20 4.30 -1.87
CA ALA A 61 -8.71 2.92 -1.77
C ALA A 61 -8.04 1.98 -2.78
N VAL A 62 -7.73 2.44 -3.99
CA VAL A 62 -6.95 1.65 -4.96
C VAL A 62 -5.50 1.49 -4.49
N TYR A 63 -4.88 2.58 -4.02
CA TYR A 63 -3.51 2.57 -3.51
C TYR A 63 -3.34 1.55 -2.38
N ILE A 64 -4.20 1.60 -1.37
CA ILE A 64 -4.08 0.76 -0.18
C ILE A 64 -4.31 -0.72 -0.52
N LEU A 65 -5.15 -1.06 -1.51
CA LEU A 65 -5.30 -2.43 -2.00
C LEU A 65 -3.99 -2.97 -2.59
N VAL A 66 -3.33 -2.19 -3.45
CA VAL A 66 -2.02 -2.57 -4.03
C VAL A 66 -0.97 -2.75 -2.94
N VAL A 67 -0.94 -1.83 -1.97
CA VAL A 67 -0.02 -1.92 -0.82
C VAL A 67 -0.32 -3.14 0.04
N CYS A 68 -1.59 -3.45 0.33
CA CYS A 68 -1.97 -4.63 1.09
C CYS A 68 -1.53 -5.93 0.41
N ILE A 69 -1.59 -6.03 -0.93
CA ILE A 69 -1.05 -7.17 -1.68
C ILE A 69 0.46 -7.27 -1.46
N GLY A 70 1.18 -6.15 -1.53
CA GLY A 70 2.61 -6.06 -1.24
C GLY A 70 2.95 -6.52 0.18
N VAL A 71 2.22 -6.01 1.19
CA VAL A 71 2.35 -6.40 2.60
C VAL A 71 2.07 -7.88 2.79
N TRP A 72 1.05 -8.44 2.14
CA TRP A 72 0.69 -9.87 2.27
C TRP A 72 1.78 -10.78 1.70
N LYS A 73 2.36 -10.40 0.56
CA LYS A 73 3.51 -11.11 -0.04
C LYS A 73 4.76 -10.97 0.83
N ALA A 74 5.10 -9.75 1.25
CA ALA A 74 6.25 -9.51 2.13
C ALA A 74 6.14 -10.27 3.45
N ALA A 75 4.94 -10.32 4.05
CA ALA A 75 4.67 -11.10 5.26
C ALA A 75 4.76 -12.61 5.04
N SER A 76 4.49 -13.10 3.83
CA SER A 76 4.62 -14.53 3.50
C SER A 76 6.07 -14.94 3.21
N LEU A 77 6.91 -14.00 2.81
CA LEU A 77 8.36 -14.20 2.59
C LEU A 77 9.21 -13.83 3.82
N TYR A 78 8.60 -13.28 4.87
CA TYR A 78 9.31 -12.82 6.06
C TYR A 78 9.85 -13.99 6.88
N GLN A 79 11.17 -14.14 6.90
CA GLN A 79 11.87 -15.18 7.68
C GLN A 79 12.15 -14.79 9.14
N GLY A 80 11.73 -13.60 9.57
CA GLY A 80 11.90 -13.14 10.96
C GLY A 80 10.83 -13.71 11.90
N LYS A 81 10.59 -12.99 13.01
CA LYS A 81 9.57 -13.39 14.00
C LYS A 81 8.17 -13.45 13.39
N VAL A 82 7.53 -14.62 13.46
CA VAL A 82 6.20 -14.91 12.90
C VAL A 82 5.12 -13.93 13.40
N TYR A 83 5.23 -13.43 14.64
CA TYR A 83 4.31 -12.43 15.20
C TYR A 83 4.14 -11.19 14.32
N TRP A 84 5.24 -10.67 13.75
CA TRP A 84 5.18 -9.49 12.88
C TRP A 84 4.51 -9.79 11.54
N ALA A 85 4.77 -10.97 10.97
CA ALA A 85 4.10 -11.39 9.74
C ALA A 85 2.58 -11.55 9.94
N ILE A 86 2.16 -12.10 11.07
CA ILE A 86 0.73 -12.25 11.41
C ILE A 86 0.08 -10.87 11.61
N LEU A 87 0.69 -9.99 12.40
CA LEU A 87 0.20 -8.62 12.61
C LEU A 87 0.01 -7.86 11.30
N ALA A 88 1.00 -7.92 10.40
CA ALA A 88 0.95 -7.28 9.09
C ALA A 88 -0.17 -7.86 8.19
N LYS A 89 -0.39 -9.17 8.23
CA LYS A 89 -1.50 -9.82 7.50
C LYS A 89 -2.86 -9.42 8.06
N ILE A 90 -3.02 -9.36 9.39
CA ILE A 90 -4.27 -8.94 10.04
C ILE A 90 -4.59 -7.49 9.67
N THR A 91 -3.61 -6.59 9.79
CA THR A 91 -3.81 -5.19 9.40
C THR A 91 -4.10 -5.03 7.91
N ALA A 92 -3.41 -5.77 7.03
CA ALA A 92 -3.73 -5.78 5.61
C ALA A 92 -5.16 -6.29 5.34
N ALA A 93 -5.59 -7.37 6.01
CA ALA A 93 -6.96 -7.90 5.88
C ALA A 93 -8.02 -6.88 6.30
N ILE A 94 -7.85 -6.26 7.47
CA ILE A 94 -8.76 -5.22 7.98
C ILE A 94 -8.83 -4.05 6.99
N SER A 95 -7.69 -3.62 6.46
CA SER A 95 -7.64 -2.49 5.53
C SER A 95 -8.22 -2.80 4.17
N ILE A 96 -8.08 -4.03 3.66
CA ILE A 96 -8.79 -4.46 2.45
C ILE A 96 -10.29 -4.35 2.67
N VAL A 97 -10.81 -4.88 3.78
CA VAL A 97 -12.24 -4.82 4.10
C VAL A 97 -12.70 -3.37 4.21
N ASN A 98 -11.97 -2.54 4.97
CA ASN A 98 -12.30 -1.12 5.12
C ASN A 98 -12.30 -0.38 3.77
N SER A 99 -11.35 -0.71 2.89
CA SER A 99 -11.25 -0.09 1.56
C SER A 99 -12.37 -0.52 0.64
N LEU A 100 -12.82 -1.77 0.72
CA LEU A 100 -14.01 -2.22 0.00
C LEU A 100 -15.25 -1.52 0.50
N VAL A 101 -15.43 -1.39 1.82
CA VAL A 101 -16.53 -0.61 2.40
C VAL A 101 -16.45 0.83 1.89
N MET A 102 -15.28 1.45 1.88
CA MET A 102 -15.11 2.82 1.39
C MET A 102 -15.38 2.95 -0.12
N LEU A 103 -15.05 1.92 -0.91
CA LEU A 103 -15.33 1.88 -2.35
C LEU A 103 -16.82 1.78 -2.67
N PHE A 104 -17.61 1.08 -1.85
CA PHE A 104 -19.03 0.82 -2.12
C PHE A 104 -19.99 1.70 -1.31
N ALA A 105 -19.70 1.93 -0.03
CA ALA A 105 -20.58 2.65 0.89
C ALA A 105 -20.56 4.16 0.66
N LEU A 106 -19.41 4.77 0.34
CA LEU A 106 -19.35 6.23 0.07
C LEU A 106 -20.16 6.62 -1.17
N PRO A 107 -19.98 5.95 -2.34
CA PRO A 107 -20.82 6.26 -3.49
C PRO A 107 -22.31 6.02 -3.23
N MET A 108 -22.66 4.93 -2.53
CA MET A 108 -24.05 4.64 -2.15
C MET A 108 -24.64 5.76 -1.29
N ALA A 109 -23.91 6.22 -0.27
CA ALA A 109 -24.34 7.30 0.61
C ALA A 109 -24.46 8.66 -0.09
N ILE A 110 -23.64 8.92 -1.11
CA ILE A 110 -23.72 10.15 -1.92
C ILE A 110 -24.89 10.10 -2.92
N MET A 111 -25.30 8.91 -3.35
CA MET A 111 -26.38 8.73 -4.32
C MET A 111 -27.79 8.68 -3.70
N ASP A 112 -27.94 8.87 -2.38
CA ASP A 112 -29.22 8.81 -1.65
C ASP A 112 -30.10 7.59 -2.04
N ILE A 113 -29.51 6.39 -2.12
CA ILE A 113 -30.23 5.10 -2.27
C ILE A 113 -30.24 4.35 -0.93
#